data_AF-A0A6F8ZC91-F1
#
_entry.id   AF-A0A6F8ZC91-F1
#
_cell.length_a   1.000
_cell.length_b   1.000
_cell.length_c   1.000
_cell.angle_alpha   90.00
_cell.angle_beta   90.00
_cell.angle_gamma   90.00
#
_symmetry.space_group_name_H-M   'P 1'
#
loop_
_entity.id
_entity.type
_entity.pdbx_description
1 polymer ?
#
loop_
_entity_poly.entity_id
_entity_poly.type
_entity_poly.pdbx_seq_one_letter_code
_entity_poly.pdbx_strand_id
1 'polypeptide(L)'
;MSVLGWASFLHVLAVVLWIGGVFFLDLILVPRLAGYVRAPDERARLLFSLFRVFFAWVWVAGLVLVVTGYGMVWVLGGLRALNGARWTMVVVGTLMVLLALYIYFGPYWRMGRALTRSDWEEAGRAAARVRLFSGMNLVLAVPAILAGVWSVFGL
;
A
#
# COMPACT_ATOMS: atom_id res chain seq x y z
N MET A 1 16.62 -21.98 9.23
CA MET A 1 16.67 -20.86 8.26
C MET A 1 17.54 -19.75 8.85
N SER A 2 18.35 -19.06 8.04
CA SER A 2 19.16 -17.92 8.49
C SER A 2 18.30 -16.69 8.81
N VAL A 3 18.85 -15.70 9.52
CA VAL A 3 18.18 -14.41 9.81
C VAL A 3 17.65 -13.76 8.53
N LEU A 4 18.46 -13.75 7.47
CA LEU A 4 18.07 -13.23 6.15
C LEU A 4 16.91 -14.05 5.54
N GLY A 5 16.88 -15.36 5.72
CA GLY A 5 15.79 -16.21 5.23
C GLY A 5 14.44 -15.85 5.86
N TRP A 6 14.39 -15.66 7.18
CA TRP A 6 13.18 -15.22 7.87
C TRP A 6 12.77 -13.80 7.49
N ALA A 7 13.74 -12.87 7.39
CA ALA A 7 13.47 -11.50 6.96
C ALA A 7 12.86 -11.46 5.55
N SER A 8 13.43 -12.21 4.59
CA SER A 8 12.90 -12.31 3.23
C SER A 8 11.50 -12.91 3.19
N PHE A 9 11.24 -13.96 3.96
CA PHE A 9 9.91 -14.57 4.04
C PHE A 9 8.85 -13.58 4.53
N LEU A 10 9.11 -12.92 5.67
CA LEU A 10 8.20 -11.93 6.23
C LEU A 10 8.03 -10.71 5.30
N HIS A 11 9.10 -10.30 4.63
CA HIS A 11 9.07 -9.23 3.64
C HIS A 11 8.12 -9.57 2.49
N VAL A 12 8.29 -10.74 1.86
CA VAL A 12 7.44 -11.18 0.74
C VAL A 12 5.99 -11.38 1.20
N LEU A 13 5.76 -11.93 2.39
CA LEU A 13 4.41 -12.06 2.94
C LEU A 13 3.72 -10.69 3.09
N ALA A 14 4.45 -9.68 3.59
CA ALA A 14 3.94 -8.32 3.70
C ALA A 14 3.68 -7.67 2.32
N VAL A 15 4.54 -7.91 1.33
CA VAL A 15 4.33 -7.51 -0.07
C VAL A 15 3.01 -8.09 -0.58
N VAL A 16 2.77 -9.39 -0.41
CA VAL A 16 1.56 -10.07 -0.87
C VAL A 16 0.30 -9.50 -0.22
N LEU A 17 0.31 -9.34 1.11
CA LEU A 17 -0.84 -8.81 1.84
C LEU A 17 -1.16 -7.37 1.43
N TRP A 18 -0.14 -6.52 1.31
CA TRP A 18 -0.34 -5.13 0.96
C TRP A 18 -0.76 -4.99 -0.51
N ILE A 19 0.05 -5.45 -1.46
CA ILE A 19 -0.19 -5.23 -2.89
C ILE A 19 -1.41 -6.00 -3.37
N GLY A 20 -1.62 -7.23 -2.89
CA GLY A 20 -2.82 -8.01 -3.17
C GLY A 20 -4.08 -7.34 -2.62
N GLY A 21 -3.99 -6.75 -1.43
CA GLY A 21 -5.08 -5.99 -0.84
C GLY A 21 -5.42 -4.72 -1.63
N VAL A 22 -4.41 -3.95 -2.07
CA VAL A 22 -4.59 -2.77 -2.94
C VAL A 22 -5.25 -3.17 -4.25
N PHE A 23 -4.75 -4.22 -4.91
CA PHE A 23 -5.30 -4.75 -6.15
C PHE A 23 -6.79 -5.10 -5.99
N PHE A 24 -7.13 -5.88 -4.96
CA PHE A 24 -8.51 -6.29 -4.71
C PHE A 24 -9.42 -5.08 -4.42
N LEU A 25 -8.97 -4.17 -3.57
CA LEU A 25 -9.76 -3.00 -3.19
C LEU A 25 -10.02 -2.09 -4.39
N ASP A 26 -8.97 -1.68 -5.11
CA ASP A 26 -9.07 -0.63 -6.11
C ASP A 26 -9.61 -1.10 -7.46
N LEU A 27 -9.29 -2.32 -7.88
CA LEU A 27 -9.67 -2.85 -9.19
C LEU A 27 -10.93 -3.72 -9.16
N ILE A 28 -11.23 -4.36 -8.03
CA ILE A 28 -12.37 -5.27 -7.91
C ILE A 28 -13.47 -4.65 -7.07
N LEU A 29 -13.22 -4.39 -5.78
CA LEU A 29 -14.27 -4.05 -4.84
C LEU A 29 -14.90 -2.68 -5.11
N VAL A 30 -14.08 -1.62 -5.14
CA VAL A 30 -14.60 -0.25 -5.20
C VAL A 30 -15.31 0.08 -6.52
N PRO A 31 -14.79 -0.30 -7.71
CA PRO A 31 -15.49 -0.06 -8.98
C PRO A 31 -16.85 -0.73 -9.06
N ARG A 32 -16.97 -1.94 -8.49
CA ARG A 32 -18.22 -2.70 -8.51
C ARG A 32 -19.24 -2.17 -7.51
N LEU A 33 -18.78 -1.57 -6.41
CA LEU A 33 -19.66 -1.14 -5.32
C LEU A 33 -20.74 -0.15 -5.76
N ALA A 34 -20.45 0.74 -6.70
CA ALA A 34 -21.42 1.71 -7.21
C ALA A 34 -22.62 1.06 -7.93
N GLY A 35 -22.46 -0.14 -8.49
CA GLY A 35 -23.53 -0.89 -9.13
C GLY A 35 -24.49 -1.56 -8.14
N TYR A 36 -24.03 -1.86 -6.93
CA TYR A 36 -24.82 -2.55 -5.89
C TYR A 36 -25.35 -1.61 -4.81
N VAL A 37 -24.58 -0.58 -4.43
CA VAL A 37 -24.97 0.42 -3.42
C VAL A 37 -25.17 1.76 -4.12
N ARG A 38 -26.45 2.08 -4.41
CA ARG A 38 -26.85 3.29 -5.13
C ARG A 38 -26.87 4.52 -4.23
N ALA A 39 -27.28 4.36 -2.97
CA ALA A 39 -27.35 5.42 -1.98
C ALA A 39 -25.93 5.97 -1.69
N PRO A 40 -25.64 7.25 -1.98
CA PRO A 40 -24.30 7.81 -1.85
C PRO A 40 -23.75 7.79 -0.42
N ASP A 41 -24.62 7.99 0.57
CA ASP A 41 -24.31 8.00 1.99
C ASP A 41 -23.97 6.60 2.52
N GLU A 42 -24.79 5.59 2.19
CA GLU A 42 -24.50 4.19 2.54
C GLU A 42 -23.18 3.73 1.93
N ARG A 43 -22.96 4.04 0.64
CA ARG A 43 -21.73 3.69 -0.06
C ARG A 43 -20.51 4.33 0.58
N ALA A 44 -20.58 5.62 0.92
CA ALA A 44 -19.47 6.33 1.54
C ALA A 44 -19.14 5.78 2.93
N ARG A 45 -20.16 5.47 3.76
CA ARG A 45 -19.97 4.85 5.07
C ARG A 45 -19.34 3.46 4.97
N LEU A 46 -19.81 2.64 4.03
CA LEU A 46 -19.29 1.30 3.77
C LEU A 46 -17.82 1.36 3.33
N LEU A 47 -17.50 2.22 2.36
CA LEU A 47 -16.12 2.41 1.90
C LEU A 47 -15.20 2.86 3.04
N PHE A 48 -15.64 3.80 3.88
CA PHE A 48 -14.83 4.26 5.01
C PHE A 48 -14.58 3.14 6.03
N SER A 49 -15.59 2.31 6.30
CA SER A 49 -15.46 1.13 7.18
C SER A 49 -14.46 0.12 6.62
N LEU A 50 -14.55 -0.19 5.32
CA LEU A 50 -13.62 -1.08 4.62
C LEU A 50 -12.19 -0.52 4.62
N PHE A 51 -12.03 0.76 4.29
CA PHE A 51 -10.74 1.45 4.32
C PHE A 51 -10.12 1.42 5.71
N ARG A 52 -10.90 1.58 6.78
CA ARG A 52 -10.38 1.51 8.15
C ARG A 52 -9.71 0.16 8.44
N VAL A 53 -10.38 -0.95 8.10
CA VAL A 53 -9.83 -2.30 8.30
C VAL A 53 -8.64 -2.55 7.39
N PHE A 54 -8.75 -2.14 6.12
CA PHE A 54 -7.67 -2.25 5.15
C PHE A 54 -6.42 -1.50 5.60
N PHE A 55 -6.54 -0.26 6.06
CA PHE A 55 -5.40 0.52 6.53
C PHE A 55 -4.72 -0.10 7.75
N ALA A 56 -5.45 -0.77 8.64
CA ALA A 56 -4.81 -1.49 9.75
C ALA A 56 -3.86 -2.58 9.23
N TRP A 57 -4.26 -3.34 8.20
CA TRP A 57 -3.38 -4.30 7.54
C TRP A 57 -2.24 -3.65 6.77
N VAL A 58 -2.48 -2.51 6.11
CA VAL A 58 -1.42 -1.73 5.46
C VAL A 58 -0.38 -1.23 6.45
N TRP A 59 -0.78 -0.80 7.66
CA TRP A 59 0.15 -0.41 8.72
C TRP A 59 1.01 -1.57 9.19
N VAL A 60 0.42 -2.73 9.43
CA VAL A 60 1.16 -3.94 9.82
C VAL A 60 2.13 -4.35 8.72
N ALA A 61 1.65 -4.49 7.48
CA ALA A 61 2.48 -4.87 6.34
C ALA A 61 3.59 -3.83 6.09
N GLY A 62 3.26 -2.54 6.14
CA GLY A 62 4.22 -1.47 5.90
C GLY A 62 5.32 -1.40 6.96
N LEU A 63 4.97 -1.60 8.23
CA LEU A 63 5.97 -1.72 9.30
C LEU A 63 6.89 -2.92 9.04
N VAL A 64 6.32 -4.09 8.72
CA VAL A 64 7.10 -5.29 8.42
C VAL A 64 8.03 -5.05 7.22
N LEU A 65 7.56 -4.41 6.14
CA LEU A 65 8.38 -4.11 4.96
C LEU A 65 9.55 -3.19 5.28
N VAL A 66 9.32 -2.11 6.04
CA VAL A 66 10.38 -1.17 6.41
C VAL A 66 11.41 -1.86 7.31
N VAL A 67 10.96 -2.55 8.37
CA VAL A 67 11.87 -3.23 9.31
C VAL A 67 12.68 -4.31 8.62
N THR A 68 12.04 -5.18 7.84
CA THR A 68 12.73 -6.27 7.15
C THR A 68 13.60 -5.76 5.99
N GLY A 69 13.11 -4.80 5.20
CA GLY A 69 13.82 -4.24 4.05
C GLY A 69 15.11 -3.54 4.48
N TYR A 70 15.02 -2.55 5.37
CA TYR A 70 16.20 -1.84 5.87
C TYR A 70 17.08 -2.72 6.78
N GLY A 71 16.49 -3.68 7.50
CA GLY A 71 17.25 -4.69 8.25
C GLY A 71 18.14 -5.55 7.35
N MET A 72 17.60 -6.03 6.21
CA MET A 72 18.39 -6.76 5.22
C MET A 72 19.49 -5.88 4.62
N VAL A 73 19.21 -4.61 4.31
CA VAL A 73 20.23 -3.65 3.84
C VAL A 73 21.37 -3.50 4.85
N TRP A 74 21.06 -3.40 6.14
CA TRP A 74 22.07 -3.27 7.19
C TRP A 74 22.96 -4.51 7.28
N VAL A 75 22.36 -5.71 7.27
CA VAL A 75 23.11 -6.97 7.30
C VAL A 75 23.98 -7.17 6.05
N LEU A 76 23.56 -6.64 4.90
CA LEU A 76 24.31 -6.71 3.63
C LEU A 76 25.51 -5.72 3.56
N GLY A 77 25.81 -4.97 4.61
CA GLY A 77 26.89 -3.98 4.62
C GLY A 77 26.45 -2.55 4.29
N GLY A 78 25.14 -2.27 4.35
CA GLY A 78 24.56 -0.94 4.18
C GLY A 78 24.23 -0.57 2.73
N LEU A 79 23.72 0.65 2.55
CA LEU A 79 23.20 1.14 1.26
C LEU A 79 24.26 1.15 0.14
N ARG A 80 25.54 1.34 0.48
CA ARG A 80 26.64 1.35 -0.51
C ARG A 80 26.95 -0.04 -1.08
N ALA A 81 26.55 -1.11 -0.39
CA ALA A 81 26.75 -2.49 -0.82
C ALA A 81 25.62 -3.00 -1.74
N LEU A 82 24.60 -2.18 -2.01
CA LEU A 82 23.46 -2.58 -2.83
C LEU A 82 23.78 -2.48 -4.32
N ASN A 83 23.35 -3.50 -5.08
CA ASN A 83 23.32 -3.46 -6.54
C ASN A 83 22.13 -2.62 -7.05
N GLY A 84 22.06 -2.39 -8.36
CA GLY A 84 21.00 -1.60 -8.98
C GLY A 84 19.59 -2.11 -8.66
N ALA A 85 19.38 -3.43 -8.67
CA ALA A 85 18.10 -4.06 -8.33
C ALA A 85 17.63 -3.69 -6.90
N ARG A 86 18.50 -3.87 -5.91
CA ARG A 86 18.17 -3.58 -4.51
C ARG A 86 18.02 -2.09 -4.25
N TRP A 87 18.77 -1.23 -4.95
CA TRP A 87 18.56 0.21 -4.93
C TRP A 87 17.18 0.59 -5.44
N THR A 88 16.74 0.00 -6.56
CA THR A 88 15.37 0.19 -7.08
C THR A 88 14.32 -0.23 -6.05
N MET A 89 14.49 -1.39 -5.38
CA MET A 89 13.58 -1.82 -4.31
C MET A 89 13.50 -0.80 -3.18
N VAL A 90 14.65 -0.29 -2.70
CA VAL A 90 14.69 0.70 -1.62
C VAL A 90 13.99 2.00 -2.05
N VAL A 91 14.34 2.56 -3.20
CA VAL A 91 13.79 3.84 -3.67
C VAL A 91 12.29 3.74 -3.91
N VAL A 92 11.87 2.74 -4.68
CA VAL A 92 10.45 2.56 -5.03
C VAL A 92 9.64 2.18 -3.79
N GLY A 93 10.12 1.25 -2.96
CA GLY A 93 9.44 0.85 -1.73
C GLY A 93 9.28 2.01 -0.74
N THR A 94 10.30 2.86 -0.61
CA THR A 94 10.21 4.07 0.23
C THR A 94 9.16 5.05 -0.30
N LEU A 95 9.15 5.28 -1.62
CA LEU A 95 8.16 6.14 -2.26
C LEU A 95 6.73 5.62 -2.05
N MET A 96 6.53 4.30 -2.16
CA MET A 96 5.25 3.65 -1.89
C MET A 96 4.78 3.86 -0.44
N VAL A 97 5.70 3.70 0.53
CA VAL A 97 5.38 3.97 1.95
C VAL A 97 4.99 5.43 2.16
N LEU A 98 5.76 6.38 1.61
CA LEU A 98 5.44 7.81 1.72
C LEU A 98 4.07 8.14 1.10
N LEU A 99 3.76 7.53 -0.04
CA LEU A 99 2.47 7.70 -0.70
C LEU A 99 1.32 7.16 0.17
N ALA A 100 1.50 6.00 0.80
CA ALA A 100 0.51 5.43 1.70
C ALA A 100 0.30 6.27 2.97
N LEU A 101 1.36 6.84 3.53
CA LEU A 101 1.24 7.80 4.63
C LEU A 101 0.44 9.03 4.20
N TYR A 102 0.73 9.58 3.02
CA TYR A 102 -0.04 10.70 2.46
C TYR A 102 -1.52 10.36 2.26
N ILE A 103 -1.83 9.17 1.72
CA ILE A 103 -3.22 8.69 1.55
C ILE A 103 -3.93 8.63 2.90
N TYR A 104 -3.29 8.06 3.91
CA TYR A 104 -3.86 7.85 5.24
C TYR A 104 -4.12 9.19 5.96
N PHE A 105 -3.10 10.04 6.06
CA PHE A 105 -3.22 11.30 6.82
C PHE A 105 -3.96 12.41 6.07
N GLY A 106 -4.04 12.33 4.74
CA GLY A 106 -4.74 13.32 3.92
C GLY A 106 -6.16 12.86 3.55
N PRO A 107 -6.35 12.23 2.37
CA PRO A 107 -7.65 11.82 1.87
C PRO A 107 -8.50 10.98 2.82
N TYR A 108 -7.95 9.96 3.48
CA TYR A 108 -8.73 9.09 4.37
C TYR A 108 -9.29 9.84 5.58
N TRP A 109 -8.48 10.68 6.24
CA TRP A 109 -8.95 11.53 7.33
C TRP A 109 -9.98 12.58 6.87
N ARG A 110 -9.79 13.16 5.68
CA ARG A 110 -10.77 14.08 5.07
C ARG A 110 -12.12 13.40 4.86
N MET A 111 -12.11 12.16 4.35
CA MET A 111 -13.31 11.36 4.17
C MET A 111 -14.05 11.13 5.49
N GLY A 112 -13.34 10.75 6.55
CA GLY A 112 -13.93 10.56 7.88
C GLY A 112 -14.59 11.84 8.42
N ARG A 113 -13.93 13.00 8.27
CA ARG A 113 -14.51 14.29 8.67
C ARG A 113 -15.76 14.65 7.85
N ALA A 114 -15.74 14.42 6.54
CA ALA A 114 -16.89 14.67 5.68
C ALA A 114 -18.11 13.82 6.10
N LEU A 115 -17.88 12.53 6.44
CA LEU A 115 -18.93 11.65 6.96
C LEU A 115 -19.56 12.16 8.26
N THR A 116 -18.77 12.69 9.20
CA THR A 116 -19.29 13.26 10.46
C THR A 116 -20.17 14.50 10.25
N ARG A 117 -19.98 15.20 9.13
CA ARG A 117 -20.75 16.39 8.76
C ARG A 117 -21.88 16.10 7.77
N SER A 118 -22.09 14.82 7.42
CA SER A 118 -23.01 14.41 6.36
C SER A 118 -22.73 15.08 5.01
N ASP A 119 -21.48 15.46 4.75
CA ASP A 119 -21.02 16.02 3.48
C ASP A 119 -20.66 14.87 2.52
N TRP A 120 -21.68 14.34 1.85
CA TRP A 120 -21.55 13.17 0.98
C TRP A 120 -20.71 13.45 -0.27
N GLU A 121 -20.70 14.69 -0.73
CA GLU A 121 -19.94 15.10 -1.90
C GLU A 121 -18.44 15.14 -1.60
N GLU A 122 -18.03 15.78 -0.49
CA GLU A 122 -16.62 15.75 -0.06
C GLU A 122 -16.18 14.34 0.30
N ALA A 123 -17.04 13.53 0.93
CA ALA A 123 -16.73 12.13 1.22
C ALA A 123 -16.43 11.34 -0.07
N GLY A 124 -17.23 11.55 -1.13
CA GLY A 124 -16.99 10.96 -2.45
C GLY A 124 -15.71 11.47 -3.11
N ARG A 125 -15.44 12.79 -3.08
CA ARG A 125 -14.20 13.39 -3.62
C ARG A 125 -12.95 12.91 -2.87
N ALA A 126 -13.03 12.73 -1.55
CA ALA A 126 -11.95 12.19 -0.75
C ALA A 126 -11.70 10.70 -1.05
N ALA A 127 -12.77 9.89 -1.18
CA ALA A 127 -12.66 8.49 -1.57
C ALA A 127 -12.04 8.32 -2.97
N ALA A 128 -12.41 9.17 -3.93
CA ALA A 128 -11.80 9.17 -5.27
C ALA A 128 -10.29 9.49 -5.21
N ARG A 129 -9.88 10.43 -4.34
CA ARG A 129 -8.46 10.72 -4.09
C ARG A 129 -7.72 9.53 -3.46
N VAL A 130 -8.32 8.85 -2.48
CA VAL A 130 -7.75 7.61 -1.91
C VAL A 130 -7.44 6.62 -3.02
N ARG A 131 -8.41 6.33 -3.89
CA ARG A 131 -8.25 5.39 -5.01
C ARG A 131 -7.20 5.82 -6.03
N LEU A 132 -7.15 7.11 -6.37
CA LEU A 132 -6.18 7.61 -7.34
C LEU A 132 -4.75 7.32 -6.88
N PHE A 133 -4.42 7.74 -5.66
CA PHE A 133 -3.08 7.56 -5.11
C PHE A 133 -2.80 6.10 -4.77
N SER A 134 -3.80 5.34 -4.33
CA SER A 134 -3.67 3.89 -4.12
C SER A 134 -3.40 3.14 -5.44
N GLY A 135 -4.03 3.56 -6.54
CA GLY A 135 -3.73 3.06 -7.89
C GLY A 135 -2.31 3.42 -8.35
N MET A 136 -1.83 4.64 -8.07
CA MET A 136 -0.43 5.00 -8.31
C MET A 136 0.53 4.10 -7.52
N ASN A 137 0.18 3.77 -6.27
CA ASN A 137 0.95 2.84 -5.45
C ASN A 137 1.01 1.44 -6.09
N LEU A 138 -0.08 0.97 -6.69
CA LEU A 138 -0.12 -0.29 -7.43
C LEU A 138 0.75 -0.27 -8.69
N VAL A 139 0.82 0.86 -9.39
CA VAL A 139 1.74 1.02 -10.53
C VAL A 139 3.20 0.96 -10.08
N LEU A 140 3.54 1.59 -8.94
CA LEU A 140 4.87 1.53 -8.35
C LEU A 140 5.24 0.12 -7.86
N ALA A 141 4.26 -0.71 -7.49
CA ALA A 141 4.51 -2.09 -7.10
C ALA A 141 5.17 -2.91 -8.22
N VAL A 142 4.87 -2.61 -9.49
CA VAL A 142 5.40 -3.37 -10.65
C VAL A 142 6.94 -3.32 -10.72
N PRO A 143 7.60 -2.14 -10.79
CA PRO A 143 9.06 -2.10 -10.78
C PRO A 143 9.67 -2.61 -9.48
N ALA A 144 9.01 -2.47 -8.33
CA ALA A 144 9.49 -3.03 -7.07
C ALA A 144 9.54 -4.56 -7.08
N ILE A 145 8.48 -5.21 -7.58
CA ILE A 145 8.42 -6.68 -7.73
C ILE A 145 9.45 -7.14 -8.76
N LEU A 146 9.54 -6.46 -9.90
CA LEU A 146 10.53 -6.77 -10.94
C LEU A 146 11.96 -6.68 -10.38
N ALA A 147 12.27 -5.65 -9.60
CA ALA A 147 13.56 -5.50 -8.95
C ALA A 147 13.85 -6.61 -7.92
N GLY A 148 12.82 -7.09 -7.21
CA GLY A 148 12.93 -8.25 -6.33
C GLY A 148 13.29 -9.53 -7.10
N VAL A 149 12.57 -9.81 -8.20
CA VAL A 149 12.86 -10.94 -9.09
C VAL A 149 14.27 -10.82 -9.68
N TRP A 150 14.61 -9.64 -10.19
CA TRP A 150 15.93 -9.35 -10.74
C TRP A 150 17.05 -9.59 -9.72
N SER A 151 16.89 -9.15 -8.47
CA SER A 151 17.89 -9.36 -7.42
C SER A 151 18.12 -10.84 -7.07
N VAL A 152 17.15 -11.72 -7.33
CA VAL A 152 17.25 -13.15 -7.01
C VAL A 152 17.77 -13.96 -8.20
N PHE A 153 17.29 -13.66 -9.41
CA PHE A 153 17.57 -14.46 -10.61
C PHE A 153 18.62 -13.85 -11.55
N GLY A 154 19.04 -12.60 -11.33
CA GLY A 154 20.12 -11.97 -12.11
C GLY A 154 19.77 -11.65 -13.56
N LEU A 155 18.51 -11.31 -13.84
CA LEU A 155 18.03 -10.78 -15.13
C LEU A 155 18.85 -9.61 -15.70
#